data_AF-A0A6H1ZHU5-F1
#
_entry.id   AF-A0A6H1ZHU5-F1
#
_cell.length_a   1.000
_cell.length_b   1.000
_cell.length_c   1.000
_cell.angle_alpha   90.00
_cell.angle_beta   90.00
_cell.angle_gamma   90.00
#
_symmetry.space_group_name_H-M   'P 1'
#
loop_
_entity.id
_entity.type
_entity.pdbx_description
1 polymer ?
#
loop_
_entity_poly.entity_id
_entity_poly.type
_entity_poly.pdbx_seq_one_letter_code
_entity_poly.pdbx_strand_id
1 'polypeptide(L)'
;MAILKGIGNVGGRYYIKDGIDFGFVTSSKVTYGEIKLNNAMFIDGTVSTEVSIRNTSGTKIFTVDQDGTISFSSLELKFADGQGLLDANGAEVLIFGTTTTAVNEVKVTNAATGGSPVISASGGDTNIDLTLTPKGTGDVVVGAGSVEFTVDGEGVHDASGNELLLFVKTASAVNEVTVTNAATGAAPSIAASGETNVSLKVGGKGSGLVDVTSAVKYSKTAQTLTGAGAVDIITPITWLVTGAADALTLADGAEGQEKFIVMKTYGGIGTLTPTNLGNGTTITFDAVGDSAHLLFTNAAWHFMGGSATLA
;
A
#
# COMPACT_ATOMS: atom_id res chain seq x y z
N MET A 1 25.37 66.01 19.66
CA MET A 1 26.72 66.47 20.02
C MET A 1 27.63 65.25 20.04
N ALA A 2 28.36 64.97 18.96
CA ALA A 2 29.27 63.83 18.87
C ALA A 2 30.60 64.20 19.52
N ILE A 3 31.02 63.47 20.56
CA ILE A 3 32.34 63.61 21.17
C ILE A 3 33.28 62.67 20.40
N LEU A 4 33.99 63.18 19.38
CA LEU A 4 35.06 62.41 18.74
C LEU A 4 36.31 62.43 19.65
N LYS A 5 36.63 61.31 20.29
CA LYS A 5 37.94 61.09 20.94
C LYS A 5 38.88 60.38 19.94
N GLY A 6 40.08 60.92 19.73
CA GLY A 6 41.21 60.18 19.15
C GLY A 6 41.21 60.00 17.62
N ILE A 7 41.25 61.09 16.85
CA ILE A 7 41.47 61.06 15.40
C ILE A 7 42.97 60.90 15.09
N GLY A 8 43.36 59.83 14.40
CA GLY A 8 44.70 59.68 13.80
C GLY A 8 44.67 59.90 12.28
N ASN A 9 45.67 60.59 11.73
CA ASN A 9 45.84 60.80 10.29
C ASN A 9 47.03 59.99 9.78
N VAL A 10 46.78 59.11 8.80
CA VAL A 10 47.84 58.45 8.01
C VAL A 10 47.44 58.51 6.53
N GLY A 11 48.26 59.15 5.70
CA GLY A 11 48.06 59.19 4.25
C GLY A 11 46.77 59.89 3.79
N GLY A 12 46.27 60.89 4.55
CA GLY A 12 45.05 61.63 4.20
C GLY A 12 43.74 60.92 4.54
N ARG A 13 43.81 59.78 5.24
CA ARG A 13 42.65 59.08 5.77
C ARG A 13 42.62 59.23 7.30
N TYR A 14 41.48 59.67 7.81
CA TYR A 14 41.22 59.80 9.23
C TYR A 14 40.65 58.49 9.76
N TYR A 15 41.29 57.92 10.78
CA TYR A 15 40.83 56.70 11.44
C TYR A 15 40.48 57.02 12.89
N ILE A 16 39.32 56.52 13.34
CA ILE A 16 38.91 56.52 14.74
C ILE A 16 39.34 55.18 15.32
N LYS A 17 40.24 55.22 16.31
CA LYS A 17 40.96 54.02 16.79
C LYS A 17 40.12 53.07 17.65
N ASP A 18 39.06 53.57 18.29
CA ASP A 18 38.35 52.84 19.36
C ASP A 18 36.85 52.64 19.08
N GLY A 19 36.46 52.56 17.80
CA GLY A 19 35.06 52.38 17.39
C GLY A 19 34.30 53.71 17.21
N ILE A 20 33.30 53.70 16.34
CA ILE A 20 32.42 54.85 16.06
C ILE A 20 31.00 54.44 16.41
N ASP A 21 30.45 54.99 17.49
CA ASP A 21 29.02 54.90 17.79
C ASP A 21 28.27 55.96 16.97
N PHE A 22 27.66 55.53 15.85
CA PHE A 22 26.72 56.38 15.12
C PHE A 22 25.34 56.32 15.79
N GLY A 23 25.09 57.22 16.74
CA GLY A 23 23.76 57.44 17.29
C GLY A 23 22.86 58.16 16.28
N PHE A 24 21.93 57.44 15.66
CA PHE A 24 20.93 58.04 14.77
C PHE A 24 19.64 58.32 15.54
N VAL A 25 19.07 59.52 15.37
CA VAL A 25 17.75 59.85 15.94
C VAL A 25 16.69 58.99 15.22
N THR A 26 15.62 58.62 15.93
CA THR A 26 14.50 57.83 15.39
C THR A 26 14.09 58.35 14.00
N SER A 27 13.91 57.44 13.03
CA SER A 27 13.55 57.71 11.62
C SER A 27 14.68 58.10 10.65
N SER A 28 15.96 58.05 11.04
CA SER A 28 17.07 58.37 10.12
C SER A 28 17.30 57.28 9.04
N LYS A 29 17.28 57.64 7.75
CA LYS A 29 17.67 56.77 6.63
C LYS A 29 19.15 57.00 6.30
N VAL A 30 19.96 55.96 6.34
CA VAL A 30 21.37 56.06 5.94
C VAL A 30 21.55 55.55 4.52
N THR A 31 22.11 56.39 3.64
CA THR A 31 22.36 56.06 2.23
C THR A 31 23.86 56.02 2.01
N TYR A 32 24.39 54.87 1.58
CA TYR A 32 25.80 54.67 1.26
C TYR A 32 25.93 54.00 -0.12
N GLY A 33 26.99 54.33 -0.86
CA GLY A 33 27.28 53.69 -2.14
C GLY A 33 27.74 52.24 -2.00
N GLU A 34 28.59 51.96 -1.01
CA GLU A 34 29.03 50.62 -0.65
C GLU A 34 29.40 50.62 0.85
N ILE A 35 28.91 49.66 1.62
CA ILE A 35 29.33 49.45 3.01
C ILE A 35 30.19 48.18 3.03
N LYS A 36 31.50 48.34 3.28
CA LYS A 36 32.41 47.21 3.48
C LYS A 36 32.58 46.97 4.97
N LEU A 37 32.12 45.82 5.46
CA LEU A 37 32.36 45.36 6.81
C LEU A 37 33.47 44.31 6.78
N ASN A 38 34.50 44.46 7.62
CA ASN A 38 35.59 43.48 7.71
C ASN A 38 35.21 42.22 8.50
N ASN A 39 34.08 42.27 9.24
CA ASN A 39 33.54 41.23 10.12
C ASN A 39 32.00 41.20 10.01
N ALA A 40 31.31 40.56 10.98
CA ALA A 40 29.86 40.46 11.02
C ALA A 40 29.15 41.81 11.26
N MET A 41 27.96 41.95 10.66
CA MET A 41 27.02 43.02 10.98
C MET A 41 26.17 42.59 12.19
N PHE A 42 26.34 43.26 13.32
CA PHE A 42 25.48 43.05 14.49
C PHE A 42 24.35 44.08 14.48
N ILE A 43 23.11 43.60 14.34
CA ILE A 43 21.91 44.41 14.51
C ILE A 43 21.28 43.95 15.83
N ASP A 44 21.70 44.55 16.94
CA ASP A 44 21.09 44.35 18.26
C ASP A 44 20.13 45.52 18.52
N GLY A 45 18.86 45.20 18.73
CA GLY A 45 17.84 46.18 19.02
C GLY A 45 16.58 45.50 19.51
N THR A 46 16.24 45.74 20.78
CA THR A 46 15.02 45.29 21.48
C THR A 46 13.71 45.78 20.82
N VAL A 47 13.75 46.41 19.63
CA VAL A 47 12.58 47.05 19.00
C VAL A 47 12.58 47.00 17.46
N SER A 48 13.07 45.92 16.83
CA SER A 48 12.75 45.66 15.43
C SER A 48 12.02 44.34 15.30
N THR A 49 10.76 44.39 14.89
CA THR A 49 9.98 43.20 14.59
C THR A 49 10.51 42.44 13.37
N GLU A 50 11.52 42.96 12.64
CA GLU A 50 12.05 42.32 11.44
C GLU A 50 13.40 42.91 10.96
N VAL A 51 14.35 42.08 10.51
CA VAL A 51 15.49 42.52 9.68
C VAL A 51 15.15 42.21 8.22
N SER A 52 15.15 43.23 7.35
CA SER A 52 14.78 43.05 5.93
C SER A 52 15.81 43.59 4.94
N ILE A 53 16.10 42.78 3.91
CA ILE A 53 16.76 43.22 2.69
C ILE A 53 15.66 43.58 1.70
N ARG A 54 15.73 44.75 1.06
CA ARG A 54 14.73 45.21 0.09
C ARG A 54 15.35 45.39 -1.29
N ASN A 55 14.54 45.20 -2.33
CA ASN A 55 14.93 45.59 -3.67
C ASN A 55 14.97 47.12 -3.81
N THR A 56 15.45 47.61 -4.95
CA THR A 56 15.50 49.05 -5.27
C THR A 56 14.12 49.72 -5.29
N SER A 57 13.04 48.95 -5.44
CA SER A 57 11.64 49.39 -5.35
C SER A 57 11.08 49.41 -3.92
N GLY A 58 11.87 49.02 -2.91
CA GLY A 58 11.46 48.98 -1.51
C GLY A 58 10.69 47.71 -1.09
N THR A 59 10.47 46.76 -1.99
CA THR A 59 9.86 45.45 -1.68
C THR A 59 10.83 44.61 -0.87
N LYS A 60 10.38 44.04 0.25
CA LYS A 60 11.15 43.10 1.06
C LYS A 60 11.48 41.87 0.21
N ILE A 61 12.75 41.52 0.08
CA ILE A 61 13.22 40.30 -0.61
C ILE A 61 13.32 39.15 0.40
N PHE A 62 13.93 39.45 1.54
CA PHE A 62 14.27 38.52 2.61
C PHE A 62 13.99 39.19 3.93
N THR A 63 13.39 38.43 4.84
CA THR A 63 13.06 38.90 6.19
C THR A 63 13.45 37.84 7.21
N VAL A 64 14.11 38.25 8.29
CA VAL A 64 14.26 37.43 9.50
C VAL A 64 13.39 38.06 10.58
N ASP A 65 12.41 37.31 11.05
CA ASP A 65 11.57 37.71 12.19
C ASP A 65 12.28 37.37 13.52
N GLN A 66 11.77 37.89 14.63
CA GLN A 66 12.28 37.69 15.99
C GLN A 66 12.34 36.20 16.39
N ASP A 67 11.49 35.35 15.79
CA ASP A 67 11.50 33.90 16.01
C ASP A 67 12.51 33.14 15.13
N GLY A 68 13.33 33.86 14.34
CA GLY A 68 14.32 33.28 13.42
C GLY A 68 13.72 32.75 12.12
N THR A 69 12.41 32.90 11.90
CA THR A 69 11.75 32.54 10.64
C THR A 69 12.32 33.38 9.51
N ILE A 70 12.82 32.71 8.48
CA ILE A 70 13.26 33.32 7.24
C ILE A 70 12.09 33.30 6.25
N SER A 71 11.65 34.47 5.80
CA SER A 71 10.62 34.57 4.75
C SER A 71 11.18 35.22 3.48
N PHE A 72 10.76 34.67 2.34
CA PHE A 72 11.05 35.20 1.01
C PHE A 72 9.72 35.62 0.37
N SER A 73 9.60 36.86 -0.11
CA SER A 73 8.29 37.46 -0.40
C SER A 73 7.72 37.16 -1.79
N SER A 74 8.51 36.59 -2.71
CA SER A 74 8.10 36.25 -4.10
C SER A 74 9.22 35.66 -4.96
N LEU A 75 10.33 35.24 -4.35
CA LEU A 75 11.49 34.72 -5.06
C LEU A 75 11.59 33.20 -4.89
N GLU A 76 11.97 32.51 -5.96
CA GLU A 76 12.37 31.11 -5.89
C GLU A 76 13.64 30.99 -5.06
N LEU A 77 13.67 29.98 -4.18
CA LEU A 77 14.91 29.56 -3.54
C LEU A 77 15.69 28.70 -4.52
N LYS A 78 16.89 29.16 -4.90
CA LYS A 78 17.77 28.42 -5.82
C LYS A 78 18.73 27.53 -5.04
N PHE A 79 18.76 26.26 -5.39
CA PHE A 79 19.77 25.31 -4.93
C PHE A 79 20.72 25.00 -6.08
N ALA A 80 22.03 24.96 -5.80
CA ALA A 80 22.99 24.41 -6.73
C ALA A 80 22.92 22.87 -6.74
N ASP A 81 23.45 22.24 -7.78
CA ASP A 81 23.48 20.79 -7.89
C ASP A 81 24.17 20.14 -6.69
N GLY A 82 23.53 19.12 -6.11
CA GLY A 82 24.03 18.41 -4.94
C GLY A 82 23.91 19.19 -3.61
N GLN A 83 23.24 20.34 -3.60
CA GLN A 83 22.96 21.11 -2.37
C GLN A 83 21.53 20.84 -1.86
N GLY A 84 21.27 21.17 -0.60
CA GLY A 84 20.05 20.71 0.06
C GLY A 84 19.73 21.33 1.40
N LEU A 85 18.85 20.64 2.13
CA LEU A 85 18.50 20.95 3.52
C LEU A 85 19.35 20.07 4.44
N LEU A 86 19.97 20.70 5.45
CA LEU A 86 20.75 20.03 6.48
C LEU A 86 19.96 19.98 7.80
N ASP A 87 20.22 18.96 8.61
CA ASP A 87 19.77 18.93 9.99
C ASP A 87 20.66 19.81 10.90
N ALA A 88 20.31 19.88 12.20
CA ALA A 88 21.07 20.67 13.17
C ALA A 88 22.51 20.16 13.42
N ASN A 89 22.81 18.92 13.02
CA ASN A 89 24.14 18.33 13.15
C ASN A 89 24.98 18.52 11.86
N GLY A 90 24.39 19.11 10.81
CA GLY A 90 25.01 19.30 9.51
C GLY A 90 24.90 18.11 8.56
N ALA A 91 24.07 17.11 8.86
CA ALA A 91 23.81 15.98 7.98
C ALA A 91 22.72 16.31 6.96
N GLU A 92 22.81 15.76 5.74
CA GLU A 92 21.83 16.00 4.69
C GLU A 92 20.48 15.33 5.00
N VAL A 93 19.39 16.10 4.92
CA VAL A 93 18.01 15.61 5.03
C VAL A 93 17.38 15.45 3.65
N LEU A 94 17.63 16.40 2.75
CA LEU A 94 17.13 16.41 1.38
C LEU A 94 18.17 17.06 0.48
N ILE A 95 18.45 16.47 -0.68
CA ILE A 95 19.38 17.00 -1.67
C ILE A 95 18.67 17.20 -3.00
N PHE A 96 18.92 18.34 -3.64
CA PHE A 96 18.38 18.69 -4.93
C PHE A 96 19.41 18.40 -6.03
N GLY A 97 18.97 17.67 -7.04
CA GLY A 97 19.73 17.47 -8.28
C GLY A 97 19.17 18.35 -9.38
N THR A 98 20.03 18.72 -10.33
CA THR A 98 19.64 19.47 -11.53
C THR A 98 19.92 18.66 -12.79
N THR A 99 19.09 18.87 -13.82
CA THR A 99 19.40 18.42 -15.18
C THR A 99 19.40 19.65 -16.09
N THR A 100 20.21 19.61 -17.15
CA THR A 100 20.50 20.80 -17.98
C THR A 100 19.24 21.39 -18.66
N THR A 101 18.18 20.59 -18.82
CA THR A 101 16.92 20.99 -19.46
C THR A 101 15.71 20.31 -18.78
N ALA A 102 15.60 20.42 -17.47
CA ALA A 102 14.45 19.87 -16.74
C ALA A 102 13.13 20.49 -17.25
N VAL A 103 12.19 19.64 -17.69
CA VAL A 103 10.83 20.02 -18.12
C VAL A 103 9.77 19.58 -17.09
N ASN A 104 10.11 18.58 -16.29
CA ASN A 104 9.22 17.95 -15.32
C ASN A 104 9.85 17.96 -13.92
N GLU A 105 9.02 18.06 -12.90
CA GLU A 105 9.42 18.22 -11.51
C GLU A 105 8.45 17.53 -10.53
N VAL A 106 8.90 17.38 -9.28
CA VAL A 106 8.03 16.98 -8.18
C VAL A 106 7.35 18.21 -7.60
N LYS A 107 6.02 18.18 -7.54
CA LYS A 107 5.20 19.18 -6.87
C LYS A 107 4.64 18.62 -5.57
N VAL A 108 4.86 19.35 -4.48
CA VAL A 108 4.27 19.08 -3.16
C VAL A 108 3.22 20.14 -2.86
N THR A 109 1.99 19.74 -2.59
CA THR A 109 0.86 20.63 -2.33
C THR A 109 0.28 20.33 -0.95
N ASN A 110 0.09 21.37 -0.13
CA ASN A 110 -0.62 21.25 1.15
C ASN A 110 -2.12 21.01 0.93
N ALA A 111 -2.84 20.73 2.01
CA ALA A 111 -4.29 20.54 1.96
C ALA A 111 -5.01 21.43 2.97
N ALA A 112 -6.25 21.79 2.64
CA ALA A 112 -7.19 22.35 3.61
C ALA A 112 -7.61 21.29 4.63
N THR A 113 -8.26 21.70 5.73
CA THR A 113 -8.76 20.79 6.75
C THR A 113 -9.62 19.67 6.15
N GLY A 114 -9.27 18.42 6.44
CA GLY A 114 -9.95 17.22 5.95
C GLY A 114 -9.41 16.66 4.62
N GLY A 115 -8.54 17.38 3.92
CA GLY A 115 -7.82 16.87 2.76
C GLY A 115 -6.45 16.30 3.13
N SER A 116 -5.89 15.50 2.21
CA SER A 116 -4.53 14.97 2.32
C SER A 116 -3.54 15.84 1.51
N PRO A 117 -2.35 16.15 2.04
CA PRO A 117 -1.26 16.69 1.22
C PRO A 117 -0.94 15.76 0.04
N VAL A 118 -0.46 16.33 -1.06
CA VAL A 118 -0.21 15.57 -2.29
C VAL A 118 1.23 15.78 -2.76
N ILE A 119 1.89 14.67 -3.09
CA ILE A 119 3.12 14.65 -3.88
C ILE A 119 2.74 14.14 -5.27
N SER A 120 3.11 14.89 -6.31
CA SER A 120 2.71 14.60 -7.69
C SER A 120 3.83 14.98 -8.66
N ALA A 121 3.85 14.35 -9.83
CA ALA A 121 4.62 14.86 -10.96
C ALA A 121 3.92 16.09 -11.58
N SER A 122 4.69 17.07 -12.02
CA SER A 122 4.26 18.28 -12.72
C SER A 122 5.27 18.57 -13.82
N GLY A 123 4.90 19.38 -14.82
CA GLY A 123 5.80 19.72 -15.90
C GLY A 123 5.09 20.09 -17.19
N GLY A 124 5.89 20.29 -18.24
CA GLY A 124 5.40 20.58 -19.59
C GLY A 124 4.94 19.35 -20.38
N ASP A 125 5.38 18.14 -20.00
CA ASP A 125 5.02 16.91 -20.70
C ASP A 125 3.61 16.40 -20.33
N THR A 126 3.01 15.61 -21.21
CA THR A 126 1.63 15.12 -21.03
C THR A 126 1.53 13.96 -20.05
N ASN A 127 2.48 13.01 -20.10
CA ASN A 127 2.50 11.83 -19.24
C ASN A 127 3.83 11.80 -18.50
N ILE A 128 3.77 11.80 -17.17
CA ILE A 128 4.95 11.90 -16.32
C ILE A 128 4.78 10.93 -15.15
N ASP A 129 5.66 9.95 -15.06
CA ASP A 129 5.70 9.03 -13.93
C ASP A 129 6.33 9.70 -12.70
N LEU A 130 5.84 9.35 -11.52
CA LEU A 130 6.56 9.61 -10.27
C LEU A 130 7.39 8.38 -9.90
N THR A 131 8.67 8.41 -10.23
CA THR A 131 9.59 7.31 -9.92
C THR A 131 10.12 7.42 -8.48
N LEU A 132 9.90 6.39 -7.67
CA LEU A 132 10.47 6.25 -6.33
C LEU A 132 11.45 5.06 -6.33
N THR A 133 12.75 5.36 -6.15
CA THR A 133 13.80 4.34 -6.25
C THR A 133 14.62 4.28 -4.96
N PRO A 134 14.59 3.15 -4.23
CA PRO A 134 15.47 2.95 -3.09
C PRO A 134 16.91 2.68 -3.57
N LYS A 135 17.89 2.89 -2.69
CA LYS A 135 19.30 2.63 -3.02
C LYS A 135 19.65 1.16 -2.76
N GLY A 136 20.33 0.51 -3.71
CA GLY A 136 20.83 -0.86 -3.55
C GLY A 136 19.69 -1.87 -3.39
N THR A 137 19.70 -2.63 -2.30
CA THR A 137 18.64 -3.61 -1.96
C THR A 137 17.60 -3.05 -0.99
N GLY A 138 17.53 -1.73 -0.83
CA GLY A 138 16.45 -1.11 -0.05
C GLY A 138 15.11 -1.26 -0.75
N ASP A 139 14.02 -1.06 0.01
CA ASP A 139 12.65 -1.12 -0.49
C ASP A 139 11.99 0.26 -0.45
N VAL A 140 10.96 0.46 -1.26
CA VAL A 140 9.98 1.53 -1.02
C VAL A 140 9.02 1.03 0.06
N VAL A 141 9.09 1.63 1.24
CA VAL A 141 8.32 1.20 2.41
C VAL A 141 7.16 2.14 2.69
N VAL A 142 5.94 1.60 2.73
CA VAL A 142 4.75 2.28 3.24
C VAL A 142 4.52 1.87 4.68
N GLY A 143 4.92 2.73 5.63
CA GLY A 143 5.01 2.35 7.05
C GLY A 143 3.68 2.20 7.80
N ALA A 144 2.61 2.83 7.32
CA ALA A 144 1.26 2.69 7.86
C ALA A 144 0.22 2.92 6.75
N GLY A 145 -0.98 2.36 6.91
CA GLY A 145 -2.07 2.49 5.94
C GLY A 145 -2.02 1.44 4.82
N SER A 146 -2.61 1.78 3.69
CA SER A 146 -2.74 0.90 2.52
C SER A 146 -2.22 1.61 1.26
N VAL A 147 -1.87 0.83 0.24
CA VAL A 147 -1.68 1.36 -1.11
C VAL A 147 -3.04 1.42 -1.78
N GLU A 148 -3.47 2.62 -2.18
CA GLU A 148 -4.76 2.84 -2.82
C GLU A 148 -4.57 3.08 -4.33
N PHE A 149 -5.34 2.35 -5.13
CA PHE A 149 -5.49 2.57 -6.55
C PHE A 149 -6.84 3.28 -6.77
N THR A 150 -6.79 4.56 -7.13
CA THR A 150 -7.98 5.43 -7.15
C THR A 150 -8.80 5.33 -8.44
N VAL A 151 -8.23 4.71 -9.48
CA VAL A 151 -8.88 4.46 -10.77
C VAL A 151 -9.13 2.95 -10.92
N ASP A 152 -10.20 2.60 -11.63
CA ASP A 152 -10.57 1.21 -11.89
C ASP A 152 -9.69 0.62 -13.00
N GLY A 153 -9.28 -0.65 -12.84
CA GLY A 153 -8.42 -1.32 -13.82
C GLY A 153 -6.95 -0.92 -13.72
N GLU A 154 -6.49 -0.55 -12.53
CA GLU A 154 -5.07 -0.31 -12.25
C GLU A 154 -4.45 -1.50 -11.51
N GLY A 155 -3.12 -1.58 -11.48
CA GLY A 155 -2.47 -2.65 -10.75
C GLY A 155 -0.94 -2.62 -10.75
N VAL A 156 -0.36 -3.81 -10.74
CA VAL A 156 1.10 -4.00 -10.68
C VAL A 156 1.61 -4.38 -12.05
N HIS A 157 2.58 -3.61 -12.56
CA HIS A 157 3.20 -3.85 -13.86
C HIS A 157 4.58 -4.50 -13.71
N ASP A 158 5.02 -5.19 -14.77
CA ASP A 158 6.41 -5.61 -14.91
C ASP A 158 7.30 -4.46 -15.43
N ALA A 159 8.60 -4.71 -15.56
CA ALA A 159 9.57 -3.72 -16.04
C ALA A 159 9.41 -3.35 -17.53
N SER A 160 8.59 -4.09 -18.29
CA SER A 160 8.24 -3.78 -19.68
C SER A 160 6.92 -3.01 -19.79
N GLY A 161 6.27 -2.74 -18.65
CA GLY A 161 4.97 -2.05 -18.59
C GLY A 161 3.76 -2.95 -18.81
N ASN A 162 3.91 -4.28 -18.82
CA ASN A 162 2.75 -5.19 -18.93
C ASN A 162 2.12 -5.43 -17.56
N GLU A 163 0.82 -5.67 -17.52
CA GLU A 163 0.11 -5.98 -16.28
C GLU A 163 0.48 -7.38 -15.75
N LEU A 164 0.96 -7.45 -14.51
CA LEU A 164 1.16 -8.69 -13.76
C LEU A 164 -0.09 -9.05 -12.94
N LEU A 165 -0.68 -8.03 -12.32
CA LEU A 165 -1.90 -8.14 -11.52
C LEU A 165 -2.77 -6.92 -11.77
N LEU A 166 -4.04 -7.16 -12.07
CA LEU A 166 -5.04 -6.12 -12.34
C LEU A 166 -6.10 -6.13 -11.23
N PHE A 167 -6.37 -4.97 -10.64
CA PHE A 167 -7.44 -4.80 -9.66
C PHE A 167 -8.62 -4.09 -10.31
N VAL A 168 -9.80 -4.71 -10.22
CA VAL A 168 -11.05 -4.19 -10.79
C VAL A 168 -12.05 -4.00 -9.66
N LYS A 169 -12.66 -2.82 -9.59
CA LYS A 169 -13.63 -2.49 -8.54
C LYS A 169 -15.01 -3.04 -8.89
N THR A 170 -15.70 -3.52 -7.88
CA THR A 170 -17.15 -3.78 -7.95
C THR A 170 -17.87 -2.77 -7.06
N ALA A 171 -18.98 -2.21 -7.54
CA ALA A 171 -19.76 -1.26 -6.76
C ALA A 171 -20.23 -1.93 -5.46
N SER A 172 -20.02 -1.26 -4.32
CA SER A 172 -20.38 -1.76 -2.99
C SER A 172 -19.80 -3.16 -2.68
N ALA A 173 -18.57 -3.44 -3.12
CA ALA A 173 -17.89 -4.70 -2.82
C ALA A 173 -17.74 -4.91 -1.30
N VAL A 174 -18.14 -6.09 -0.82
CA VAL A 174 -17.98 -6.54 0.57
C VAL A 174 -17.02 -7.72 0.70
N ASN A 175 -16.78 -8.45 -0.38
CA ASN A 175 -15.93 -9.64 -0.38
C ASN A 175 -14.62 -9.36 -1.12
N GLU A 176 -13.54 -9.94 -0.63
CA GLU A 176 -12.18 -9.72 -1.13
C GLU A 176 -11.34 -11.00 -1.11
N VAL A 177 -10.13 -10.92 -1.69
CA VAL A 177 -9.10 -11.94 -1.55
C VAL A 177 -8.12 -11.51 -0.47
N THR A 178 -7.98 -12.34 0.56
CA THR A 178 -6.92 -12.20 1.56
C THR A 178 -5.75 -13.11 1.19
N VAL A 179 -4.54 -12.54 1.13
CA VAL A 179 -3.28 -13.26 0.96
C VAL A 179 -2.49 -13.16 2.26
N THR A 180 -2.17 -14.30 2.86
CA THR A 180 -1.52 -14.34 4.19
C THR A 180 -0.19 -15.08 4.08
N ASN A 181 0.87 -14.48 4.62
CA ASN A 181 2.14 -15.18 4.79
C ASN A 181 2.02 -16.29 5.84
N ALA A 182 3.10 -17.02 6.08
CA ALA A 182 3.13 -18.03 7.10
C ALA A 182 4.45 -18.00 7.88
N ALA A 183 4.37 -18.35 9.17
CA ALA A 183 5.56 -18.63 9.97
C ALA A 183 6.29 -19.87 9.45
N THR A 184 7.55 -20.04 9.84
CA THR A 184 8.37 -21.19 9.46
C THR A 184 7.64 -22.52 9.73
N GLY A 185 7.48 -23.33 8.68
CA GLY A 185 6.82 -24.64 8.74
C GLY A 185 5.31 -24.64 8.45
N ALA A 186 4.68 -23.48 8.31
CA ALA A 186 3.30 -23.35 7.83
C ALA A 186 3.25 -22.94 6.35
N ALA A 187 2.13 -23.16 5.69
CA ALA A 187 1.90 -22.76 4.30
C ALA A 187 1.22 -21.37 4.22
N PRO A 188 1.62 -20.49 3.28
CA PRO A 188 0.87 -19.27 3.02
C PRO A 188 -0.52 -19.61 2.47
N SER A 189 -1.45 -18.64 2.51
CA SER A 189 -2.82 -18.84 2.03
C SER A 189 -3.29 -17.74 1.09
N ILE A 190 -4.19 -18.13 0.19
CA ILE A 190 -5.03 -17.24 -0.62
C ILE A 190 -6.47 -17.70 -0.36
N ALA A 191 -7.30 -16.82 0.19
CA ALA A 191 -8.66 -17.16 0.61
C ALA A 191 -9.64 -16.03 0.31
N ALA A 192 -10.91 -16.37 0.07
CA ALA A 192 -11.97 -15.38 0.07
C ALA A 192 -12.26 -14.92 1.51
N SER A 193 -12.59 -13.65 1.68
CA SER A 193 -12.94 -12.99 2.93
C SER A 193 -14.12 -12.02 2.69
N GLY A 194 -14.63 -11.40 3.75
CA GLY A 194 -15.78 -10.51 3.75
C GLY A 194 -16.97 -11.15 4.47
N GLU A 195 -17.99 -11.56 3.71
CA GLU A 195 -19.19 -12.20 4.25
C GLU A 195 -18.95 -13.64 4.74
N THR A 196 -19.90 -14.18 5.51
CA THR A 196 -19.76 -15.48 6.20
C THR A 196 -19.51 -16.66 5.25
N ASN A 197 -20.20 -16.70 4.11
CA ASN A 197 -20.12 -17.82 3.16
C ASN A 197 -19.86 -17.29 1.75
N VAL A 198 -18.58 -17.23 1.37
CA VAL A 198 -18.15 -16.79 0.04
C VAL A 198 -17.13 -17.76 -0.54
N SER A 199 -17.28 -18.11 -1.81
CA SER A 199 -16.32 -18.95 -2.53
C SER A 199 -15.19 -18.10 -3.10
N LEU A 200 -13.96 -18.63 -3.06
CA LEU A 200 -12.88 -18.12 -3.91
C LEU A 200 -13.05 -18.69 -5.31
N LYS A 201 -13.24 -17.82 -6.31
CA LYS A 201 -13.31 -18.24 -7.71
C LYS A 201 -11.92 -18.17 -8.34
N VAL A 202 -11.49 -19.27 -8.97
CA VAL A 202 -10.25 -19.37 -9.74
C VAL A 202 -10.59 -20.00 -11.09
N GLY A 203 -10.11 -19.42 -12.18
CA GLY A 203 -10.46 -19.89 -13.52
C GLY A 203 -9.52 -19.36 -14.60
N GLY A 204 -9.34 -20.15 -15.65
CA GLY A 204 -8.75 -19.68 -16.91
C GLY A 204 -9.75 -18.87 -17.74
N LYS A 205 -9.25 -18.09 -18.70
CA LYS A 205 -10.09 -17.33 -19.64
C LYS A 205 -10.34 -18.13 -20.91
N GLY A 206 -11.58 -18.14 -21.41
CA GLY A 206 -11.93 -18.87 -22.63
C GLY A 206 -11.70 -20.37 -22.48
N SER A 207 -10.89 -20.97 -23.34
CA SER A 207 -10.48 -22.38 -23.23
C SER A 207 -9.27 -22.62 -22.31
N GLY A 208 -8.79 -21.59 -21.61
CA GLY A 208 -7.70 -21.71 -20.64
C GLY A 208 -8.12 -22.57 -19.43
N LEU A 209 -7.19 -23.36 -18.92
CA LEU A 209 -7.40 -24.24 -17.77
C LEU A 209 -6.80 -23.64 -16.49
N VAL A 210 -7.27 -24.11 -15.34
CA VAL A 210 -6.52 -23.97 -14.08
C VAL A 210 -5.56 -25.15 -14.00
N ASP A 211 -4.29 -24.91 -14.28
CA ASP A 211 -3.24 -25.93 -14.23
C ASP A 211 -2.65 -26.03 -12.82
N VAL A 212 -3.01 -27.10 -12.10
CA VAL A 212 -2.48 -27.38 -10.76
C VAL A 212 -1.31 -28.36 -10.92
N THR A 213 -0.09 -27.85 -10.80
CA THR A 213 1.16 -28.58 -11.06
C THR A 213 1.54 -29.59 -9.96
N SER A 214 0.70 -29.73 -8.94
CA SER A 214 0.91 -30.61 -7.79
C SER A 214 -0.41 -31.26 -7.38
N ALA A 215 -0.36 -32.24 -6.47
CA ALA A 215 -1.57 -32.92 -6.00
C ALA A 215 -2.56 -31.94 -5.34
N VAL A 216 -3.84 -32.07 -5.69
CA VAL A 216 -4.93 -31.33 -5.05
C VAL A 216 -5.22 -31.94 -3.68
N LYS A 217 -5.27 -31.10 -2.64
CA LYS A 217 -5.59 -31.51 -1.27
C LYS A 217 -6.85 -30.82 -0.76
N TYR A 218 -7.81 -31.61 -0.33
CA TYR A 218 -8.97 -31.14 0.42
C TYR A 218 -8.64 -31.04 1.92
N SER A 219 -8.31 -29.84 2.39
CA SER A 219 -7.76 -29.65 3.75
C SER A 219 -8.79 -29.49 4.87
N LYS A 220 -10.09 -29.43 4.54
CA LYS A 220 -11.16 -29.35 5.55
C LYS A 220 -11.32 -30.70 6.25
N THR A 221 -11.40 -30.71 7.58
CA THR A 221 -11.62 -31.93 8.37
C THR A 221 -12.85 -32.68 7.84
N ALA A 222 -12.67 -33.96 7.54
CA ALA A 222 -13.73 -34.82 7.02
C ALA A 222 -14.87 -34.95 8.03
N GLN A 223 -16.11 -35.01 7.55
CA GLN A 223 -17.26 -35.39 8.38
C GLN A 223 -17.07 -36.85 8.80
N THR A 224 -17.20 -37.16 10.09
CA THR A 224 -17.42 -38.54 10.55
C THR A 224 -18.89 -38.70 10.87
N LEU A 225 -19.62 -39.46 10.05
CA LEU A 225 -21.04 -39.74 10.23
C LEU A 225 -21.22 -41.13 10.84
N THR A 226 -21.70 -41.16 12.09
CA THR A 226 -21.94 -42.39 12.84
C THR A 226 -23.44 -42.68 12.89
N GLY A 227 -23.84 -43.85 12.41
CA GLY A 227 -25.25 -44.24 12.30
C GLY A 227 -25.98 -43.60 11.11
N ALA A 228 -27.29 -43.82 11.03
CA ALA A 228 -28.18 -43.20 10.06
C ALA A 228 -28.17 -41.66 10.16
N GLY A 229 -28.30 -40.97 9.02
CA GLY A 229 -28.32 -39.51 9.01
C GLY A 229 -27.93 -38.87 7.68
N ALA A 230 -27.69 -37.56 7.72
CA ALA A 230 -27.33 -36.78 6.54
C ALA A 230 -25.81 -36.71 6.34
N VAL A 231 -25.36 -37.06 5.14
CA VAL A 231 -24.06 -36.67 4.61
C VAL A 231 -24.12 -35.17 4.31
N ASP A 232 -23.20 -34.39 4.87
CA ASP A 232 -23.21 -32.94 4.64
C ASP A 232 -22.65 -32.55 3.25
N ILE A 233 -23.05 -31.39 2.74
CA ILE A 233 -22.56 -30.82 1.47
C ILE A 233 -21.40 -29.83 1.68
N ILE A 234 -20.90 -29.69 2.90
CA ILE A 234 -19.99 -28.60 3.30
C ILE A 234 -18.53 -29.10 3.37
N THR A 235 -18.36 -30.34 3.81
CA THR A 235 -17.07 -31.03 3.82
C THR A 235 -16.91 -31.77 2.49
N PRO A 236 -15.72 -31.76 1.89
CA PRO A 236 -15.48 -32.50 0.66
C PRO A 236 -15.49 -34.02 0.87
N ILE A 237 -15.11 -34.48 2.07
CA ILE A 237 -14.98 -35.91 2.41
C ILE A 237 -15.87 -36.25 3.59
N THR A 238 -16.63 -37.35 3.48
CA THR A 238 -17.34 -37.98 4.60
C THR A 238 -16.84 -39.39 4.84
N TRP A 239 -16.61 -39.73 6.10
CA TRP A 239 -16.37 -41.08 6.60
C TRP A 239 -17.63 -41.64 7.23
N LEU A 240 -18.10 -42.78 6.75
CA LEU A 240 -19.25 -43.48 7.30
C LEU A 240 -18.81 -44.50 8.36
N VAL A 241 -19.51 -44.53 9.49
CA VAL A 241 -19.33 -45.51 10.57
C VAL A 241 -20.69 -46.11 10.86
N THR A 242 -20.92 -47.34 10.43
CA THR A 242 -22.18 -48.04 10.67
C THR A 242 -22.07 -49.02 11.82
N GLY A 243 -23.15 -49.15 12.59
CA GLY A 243 -23.31 -50.16 13.64
C GLY A 243 -24.42 -51.18 13.35
N ALA A 244 -25.28 -50.86 12.39
CA ALA A 244 -26.36 -51.68 11.88
C ALA A 244 -26.66 -51.22 10.44
N ALA A 245 -27.80 -51.62 9.87
CA ALA A 245 -28.27 -51.03 8.62
C ALA A 245 -28.62 -49.55 8.87
N ASP A 246 -27.97 -48.65 8.13
CA ASP A 246 -28.10 -47.20 8.29
C ASP A 246 -28.66 -46.56 7.03
N ALA A 247 -29.74 -45.80 7.18
CA ALA A 247 -30.31 -44.97 6.13
C ALA A 247 -29.55 -43.64 6.08
N LEU A 248 -28.89 -43.39 4.96
CA LEU A 248 -28.09 -42.18 4.74
C LEU A 248 -28.80 -41.30 3.71
N THR A 249 -28.74 -39.98 3.91
CA THR A 249 -29.33 -39.00 2.99
C THR A 249 -28.28 -38.01 2.52
N LEU A 250 -28.48 -37.44 1.33
CA LEU A 250 -27.63 -36.38 0.80
C LEU A 250 -28.51 -35.33 0.11
N ALA A 251 -28.47 -34.10 0.62
CA ALA A 251 -29.16 -32.97 -0.01
C ALA A 251 -28.50 -32.59 -1.34
N ASP A 252 -29.22 -31.84 -2.18
CA ASP A 252 -28.66 -31.31 -3.43
C ASP A 252 -27.48 -30.37 -3.17
N GLY A 253 -26.49 -30.44 -4.05
CA GLY A 253 -25.30 -29.60 -4.01
C GLY A 253 -25.43 -28.33 -4.86
N ALA A 254 -24.30 -27.64 -5.01
CA ALA A 254 -24.15 -26.60 -6.02
C ALA A 254 -23.63 -27.20 -7.34
N GLU A 255 -23.95 -26.59 -8.48
CA GLU A 255 -23.47 -27.05 -9.80
C GLU A 255 -21.94 -27.15 -9.84
N GLY A 256 -21.43 -28.29 -10.30
CA GLY A 256 -20.00 -28.60 -10.37
C GLY A 256 -19.38 -29.05 -9.05
N GLN A 257 -20.18 -29.22 -7.98
CA GLN A 257 -19.69 -29.66 -6.68
C GLN A 257 -19.33 -31.16 -6.69
N GLU A 258 -18.15 -31.50 -6.19
CA GLU A 258 -17.73 -32.88 -5.95
C GLU A 258 -17.96 -33.28 -4.49
N LYS A 259 -18.26 -34.56 -4.25
CA LYS A 259 -18.34 -35.16 -2.92
C LYS A 259 -17.68 -36.54 -2.90
N PHE A 260 -16.84 -36.77 -1.90
CA PHE A 260 -16.22 -38.07 -1.63
C PHE A 260 -16.80 -38.67 -0.36
N ILE A 261 -17.18 -39.94 -0.42
CA ILE A 261 -17.73 -40.68 0.71
C ILE A 261 -16.99 -42.00 0.82
N VAL A 262 -16.55 -42.38 2.01
CA VAL A 262 -15.82 -43.63 2.26
C VAL A 262 -16.39 -44.32 3.50
N MET A 263 -16.69 -45.61 3.39
CA MET A 263 -17.03 -46.45 4.53
C MET A 263 -15.77 -46.72 5.36
N LYS A 264 -15.74 -46.17 6.58
CA LYS A 264 -14.61 -46.30 7.49
C LYS A 264 -14.76 -47.48 8.45
N THR A 265 -15.99 -47.72 8.92
CA THR A 265 -16.31 -48.84 9.81
C THR A 265 -17.63 -49.46 9.38
N TYR A 266 -17.63 -50.79 9.22
CA TYR A 266 -18.81 -51.54 8.82
C TYR A 266 -19.36 -52.36 9.99
N GLY A 267 -20.58 -52.03 10.42
CA GLY A 267 -21.41 -52.83 11.33
C GLY A 267 -22.75 -53.24 10.71
N GLY A 268 -23.02 -52.78 9.49
CA GLY A 268 -24.21 -53.09 8.69
C GLY A 268 -24.27 -52.17 7.46
N ILE A 269 -25.19 -52.48 6.54
CA ILE A 269 -25.27 -51.82 5.24
C ILE A 269 -25.63 -50.33 5.40
N GLY A 270 -24.78 -49.45 4.87
CA GLY A 270 -25.12 -48.03 4.68
C GLY A 270 -25.77 -47.82 3.33
N THR A 271 -27.01 -47.32 3.29
CA THR A 271 -27.71 -47.01 2.03
C THR A 271 -27.89 -45.51 1.89
N LEU A 272 -27.15 -44.90 0.97
CA LEU A 272 -27.27 -43.50 0.63
C LEU A 272 -28.39 -43.28 -0.38
N THR A 273 -29.33 -42.43 -0.01
CA THR A 273 -30.40 -41.93 -0.88
C THR A 273 -30.23 -40.42 -1.05
N PRO A 274 -29.54 -39.96 -2.10
CA PRO A 274 -29.52 -38.54 -2.44
C PRO A 274 -30.92 -38.05 -2.79
N THR A 275 -31.22 -36.77 -2.54
CA THR A 275 -32.50 -36.16 -2.94
C THR A 275 -32.75 -36.33 -4.43
N ASN A 276 -31.73 -36.02 -5.24
CA ASN A 276 -31.71 -36.28 -6.68
C ASN A 276 -30.44 -37.06 -7.05
N LEU A 277 -30.61 -38.29 -7.53
CA LEU A 277 -29.53 -39.12 -8.09
C LEU A 277 -29.83 -39.36 -9.58
N GLY A 278 -29.02 -38.80 -10.47
CA GLY A 278 -29.30 -38.74 -11.89
C GLY A 278 -29.01 -40.03 -12.66
N ASN A 279 -28.26 -40.96 -12.07
CA ASN A 279 -27.86 -42.22 -12.69
C ASN A 279 -28.18 -43.47 -11.85
N GLY A 280 -29.10 -43.35 -10.88
CA GLY A 280 -29.54 -44.44 -10.02
C GLY A 280 -30.59 -43.95 -9.01
N THR A 281 -30.86 -44.77 -8.01
CA THR A 281 -31.80 -44.47 -6.93
C THR A 281 -31.13 -44.45 -5.56
N THR A 282 -30.16 -45.35 -5.35
CA THR A 282 -29.39 -45.42 -4.11
C THR A 282 -27.95 -45.83 -4.35
N ILE A 283 -27.08 -45.56 -3.38
CA ILE A 283 -25.70 -46.04 -3.35
C ILE A 283 -25.49 -46.83 -2.06
N THR A 284 -25.09 -48.08 -2.19
CA THR A 284 -24.91 -49.02 -1.09
C THR A 284 -23.44 -49.19 -0.73
N PHE A 285 -23.15 -49.08 0.55
CA PHE A 285 -21.85 -49.35 1.16
C PHE A 285 -21.98 -50.57 2.08
N ASP A 286 -21.36 -51.69 1.72
CA ASP A 286 -21.49 -52.98 2.39
C ASP A 286 -20.15 -53.56 2.89
N ALA A 287 -19.03 -52.88 2.63
CA ALA A 287 -17.71 -53.21 3.16
C ALA A 287 -16.91 -51.98 3.60
N VAL A 288 -15.96 -52.18 4.52
CA VAL A 288 -14.97 -51.16 4.86
C VAL A 288 -14.13 -50.84 3.62
N GLY A 289 -13.94 -49.55 3.34
CA GLY A 289 -13.23 -49.06 2.16
C GLY A 289 -14.13 -48.82 0.95
N ASP A 290 -15.41 -49.18 1.01
CA ASP A 290 -16.36 -48.79 -0.02
C ASP A 290 -16.39 -47.28 -0.18
N SER A 291 -16.33 -46.84 -1.43
CA SER A 291 -16.18 -45.42 -1.75
C SER A 291 -17.14 -44.99 -2.85
N ALA A 292 -17.52 -43.72 -2.79
CA ALA A 292 -18.27 -43.05 -3.83
C ALA A 292 -17.65 -41.67 -4.11
N HIS A 293 -17.38 -41.40 -5.38
CA HIS A 293 -17.13 -40.06 -5.89
C HIS A 293 -18.39 -39.59 -6.62
N LEU A 294 -18.98 -38.50 -6.15
CA LEU A 294 -20.18 -37.91 -6.71
C LEU A 294 -19.88 -36.53 -7.30
N LEU A 295 -20.50 -36.21 -8.42
CA LEU A 295 -20.52 -34.88 -9.02
C LEU A 295 -21.96 -34.37 -9.08
N PHE A 296 -22.22 -33.18 -8.54
CA PHE A 296 -23.52 -32.53 -8.70
C PHE A 296 -23.54 -31.73 -9.99
N THR A 297 -24.36 -32.16 -10.94
CA THR A 297 -24.55 -31.46 -12.21
C THR A 297 -25.94 -31.70 -12.76
N ASN A 298 -26.46 -30.76 -13.55
CA ASN A 298 -27.82 -30.84 -14.11
C ASN A 298 -28.88 -31.10 -13.02
N ALA A 299 -28.72 -30.40 -11.88
CA ALA A 299 -29.58 -30.49 -10.70
C ALA A 299 -29.72 -31.90 -10.08
N ALA A 300 -28.74 -32.80 -10.29
CA ALA A 300 -28.70 -34.10 -9.63
C ALA A 300 -27.27 -34.50 -9.26
N TRP A 301 -27.12 -35.34 -8.24
CA TRP A 301 -25.87 -36.05 -8.00
C TRP A 301 -25.70 -37.15 -9.03
N HIS A 302 -24.49 -37.35 -9.53
CA HIS A 302 -24.11 -38.45 -10.40
C HIS A 302 -22.98 -39.24 -9.75
N PHE A 303 -23.14 -40.57 -9.64
CA PHE A 303 -22.06 -41.45 -9.22
C PHE A 303 -21.02 -41.57 -10.33
N MET A 304 -19.83 -41.02 -10.11
CA MET A 304 -18.75 -40.94 -11.10
C MET A 304 -17.79 -42.14 -11.00
N GLY A 305 -17.78 -42.82 -9.86
CA GLY A 305 -16.97 -44.01 -9.63
C GLY A 305 -16.73 -44.30 -8.16
N GLY A 306 -16.10 -45.44 -7.90
CA GLY A 306 -15.83 -45.96 -6.56
C GLY A 306 -16.08 -47.46 -6.48
N SER A 307 -16.05 -47.99 -5.26
CA SER A 307 -16.33 -49.40 -4.96
C SER A 307 -17.74 -49.64 -4.40
N ALA A 308 -18.44 -48.58 -3.97
CA ALA A 308 -19.83 -48.68 -3.55
C ALA A 308 -20.75 -49.06 -4.72
N THR A 309 -21.85 -49.76 -4.42
CA THR A 309 -22.77 -50.27 -5.44
C THR A 309 -23.85 -49.26 -5.76
N LEU A 310 -23.95 -48.85 -7.02
CA LEU A 310 -25.06 -48.04 -7.53
C LEU A 310 -26.25 -48.95 -7.89
N ALA A 311 -27.43 -48.63 -7.38
CA ALA A 311 -28.68 -49.35 -7.66
C ALA A 311 -29.72 -48.48 -8.37
#